data_AF-A0AAW5QW50-F1
#
_entry.id   AF-A0AAW5QW50-F1
#
_cell.length_a   1.000
_cell.length_b   1.000
_cell.length_c   1.000
_cell.angle_alpha   90.00
_cell.angle_beta   90.00
_cell.angle_gamma   90.00
#
_symmetry.space_group_name_H-M   'P 1'
#
loop_
_entity.id
_entity.type
_entity.pdbx_description
1 polymer ?
#
loop_
_entity_poly.entity_id
_entity_poly.type
_entity_poly.pdbx_seq_one_letter_code
_entity_poly.pdbx_strand_id
1 'polypeptide(L)'
;MSDHIQPSRGATVWRGERDRWFSFDIGRMVWIAAITVVLAAIVHLSTILVIPHFATRDAWSRIVAIAEPVGITLLPRARAGDEVLPGLDPAVVYGVCMFDLDEGPFAITAPMPGDYWSVSFHTRDGVIFYAVNDEAATSKRFDIEIRDARQMRQFRLEYPEPDEAILTIESPSATGFALIRALVAAPSMRPRVEAAVAATVCETFIPPPPVAEPVGPPLPRPSPLR
;
A
#
# COMPACT_ATOMS: atom_id res chain seq x y z
N MET A 1 -23.63 51.60 94.98
CA MET A 1 -22.27 51.23 95.45
C MET A 1 -22.28 49.71 95.54
N SER A 2 -21.77 48.92 94.60
CA SER A 2 -21.05 49.19 93.37
C SER A 2 -21.23 47.99 92.44
N ASP A 3 -21.34 48.27 91.15
CA ASP A 3 -21.16 47.32 90.05
C ASP A 3 -19.89 46.49 90.22
N HIS A 4 -19.98 45.19 89.98
CA HIS A 4 -18.83 44.40 89.55
C HIS A 4 -19.21 43.53 88.36
N ILE A 5 -19.13 44.16 87.18
CA ILE A 5 -18.97 43.53 85.88
C ILE A 5 -17.56 42.90 85.84
N GLN A 6 -17.48 41.61 85.53
CA GLN A 6 -16.25 40.93 85.13
C GLN A 6 -16.46 40.33 83.74
N PRO A 7 -15.71 40.77 82.72
CA PRO A 7 -15.71 40.16 81.40
C PRO A 7 -14.45 39.29 81.25
N SER A 8 -14.59 38.04 80.80
CA SER A 8 -13.49 37.40 80.09
C SER A 8 -14.02 36.40 79.07
N ARG A 9 -13.86 36.81 77.82
CA ARG A 9 -14.07 36.04 76.60
C ARG A 9 -13.35 34.70 76.71
N GLY A 10 -14.11 33.61 76.67
CA GLY A 10 -13.55 32.32 76.33
C GLY A 10 -12.96 32.43 74.93
N ALA A 11 -11.64 32.32 74.81
CA ALA A 11 -10.99 32.16 73.52
C ALA A 11 -11.44 30.81 72.95
N THR A 12 -12.46 30.81 72.10
CA THR A 12 -12.73 29.70 71.18
C THR A 12 -11.52 29.58 70.28
N VAL A 13 -10.61 28.67 70.62
CA VAL A 13 -9.52 28.24 69.75
C VAL A 13 -10.17 27.66 68.50
N TRP A 14 -10.22 28.46 67.44
CA TRP A 14 -10.48 27.99 66.07
C TRP A 14 -9.32 27.07 65.69
N ARG A 15 -9.43 25.78 66.05
CA ARG A 15 -8.53 24.73 65.60
C ARG A 15 -8.79 24.54 64.11
N GLY A 16 -7.90 25.11 63.30
CA GLY A 16 -8.03 25.21 61.86
C GLY A 16 -8.23 23.85 61.20
N GLU A 17 -9.41 23.66 60.64
CA GLU A 17 -9.73 22.59 59.69
C GLU A 17 -9.22 22.96 58.29
N ARG A 18 -7.96 23.42 58.20
CA ARG A 18 -7.31 23.82 56.94
C ARG A 18 -6.54 22.67 56.28
N ASP A 19 -6.36 21.55 56.99
CA ASP A 19 -5.52 20.44 56.52
C ASP A 19 -6.30 19.33 55.81
N ARG A 20 -7.64 19.39 55.79
CA ARG A 20 -8.49 18.37 55.16
C ARG A 20 -8.76 18.57 53.67
N TRP A 21 -8.40 19.72 53.10
CA TRP A 21 -8.55 19.98 51.66
C TRP A 21 -7.36 19.48 50.82
N PHE A 22 -6.19 19.26 51.46
CA PHE A 22 -4.96 18.88 50.77
C PHE A 22 -4.50 17.45 51.03
N SER A 23 -5.27 16.62 51.74
CA SER A 23 -4.99 15.17 51.83
C SER A 23 -5.45 14.45 50.55
N PHE A 24 -5.05 14.96 49.40
CA PHE A 24 -4.98 14.10 48.24
C PHE A 24 -3.83 13.14 48.51
N ASP A 25 -4.17 11.87 48.68
CA ASP A 25 -3.19 10.80 48.81
C ASP A 25 -2.25 10.89 47.60
N ILE A 26 -1.01 11.36 47.84
CA ILE A 26 -0.01 11.62 46.79
C ILE A 26 0.20 10.35 45.97
N GLY A 27 0.12 9.17 46.61
CA GLY A 27 0.16 7.87 45.94
C GLY A 27 -0.97 7.69 44.93
N ARG A 28 -2.20 8.09 45.29
CA ARG A 28 -3.37 8.04 44.39
C ARG A 28 -3.22 9.02 43.21
N MET A 29 -2.70 10.22 43.44
CA MET A 29 -2.46 11.20 42.38
C MET A 29 -1.40 10.72 41.39
N VAL A 30 -0.27 10.20 41.89
CA VAL A 30 0.79 9.63 41.04
C VAL A 30 0.26 8.45 40.24
N TRP A 31 -0.54 7.57 40.84
CA TRP A 31 -1.18 6.46 40.14
C TRP A 31 -2.12 6.90 39.02
N ILE A 32 -3.00 7.86 39.29
CA ILE A 32 -3.93 8.40 38.28
C ILE A 32 -3.15 9.07 37.14
N ALA A 33 -2.10 9.83 37.47
CA ALA A 33 -1.24 10.46 36.48
C ALA A 33 -0.54 9.42 35.60
N ALA A 34 0.03 8.37 36.20
CA ALA A 34 0.68 7.28 35.47
C ALA A 34 -0.29 6.56 34.51
N ILE A 35 -1.50 6.22 34.99
CA ILE A 35 -2.55 5.61 34.15
C ILE A 35 -2.92 6.54 33.00
N THR A 36 -3.06 7.84 33.27
CA THR A 36 -3.43 8.83 32.24
C THR A 36 -2.35 8.94 31.17
N VAL A 37 -1.07 8.96 31.57
CA VAL A 37 0.06 9.00 30.62
C VAL A 37 0.11 7.72 29.77
N VAL A 38 -0.05 6.55 30.38
CA VAL A 38 -0.07 5.28 29.66
C VAL A 38 -1.23 5.22 28.68
N LEU A 39 -2.44 5.60 29.11
CA LEU A 39 -3.61 5.62 28.25
C LEU A 39 -3.44 6.63 27.10
N ALA A 40 -2.92 7.83 27.38
CA ALA A 40 -2.63 8.83 26.36
C ALA A 40 -1.60 8.33 25.34
N ALA A 41 -0.54 7.64 25.78
CA ALA A 41 0.45 7.05 24.90
C ALA A 41 -0.15 5.95 24.00
N ILE A 42 -0.99 5.08 24.55
CA ILE A 42 -1.70 4.05 23.78
C ILE A 42 -2.60 4.69 22.72
N VAL A 43 -3.47 5.63 23.12
CA VAL A 43 -4.38 6.30 22.19
C VAL A 43 -3.62 7.05 21.11
N HIS A 44 -2.55 7.76 21.47
CA HIS A 44 -1.71 8.48 20.53
C HIS A 44 -1.07 7.53 19.50
N LEU A 45 -0.45 6.45 19.98
CA LEU A 45 0.20 5.46 19.11
C LEU A 45 -0.81 4.77 18.19
N SER A 46 -1.93 4.30 18.75
CA SER A 46 -3.01 3.70 17.97
C SER A 46 -3.54 4.67 16.91
N THR A 47 -3.72 5.94 17.25
CA THR A 47 -4.20 6.94 16.29
C THR A 47 -3.20 7.14 15.15
N ILE A 48 -1.92 7.33 15.45
CA ILE A 48 -0.87 7.52 14.43
C ILE A 48 -0.77 6.31 13.49
N LEU A 49 -0.85 5.09 14.04
CA LEU A 49 -0.79 3.87 13.25
C LEU A 49 -2.05 3.62 12.41
N VAL A 50 -3.21 4.09 12.87
CA VAL A 50 -4.50 3.89 12.21
C VAL A 50 -4.79 4.95 11.14
N ILE A 51 -4.28 6.17 11.28
CA ILE A 51 -4.48 7.28 10.33
C ILE A 51 -4.26 6.88 8.86
N PRO A 52 -3.20 6.15 8.46
CA PRO A 52 -2.96 5.81 7.06
C PRO A 52 -4.09 5.00 6.42
N HIS A 53 -4.77 4.15 7.20
CA HIS A 53 -5.84 3.29 6.68
C HIS A 53 -7.17 4.03 6.47
N PHE A 54 -7.36 5.16 7.16
CA PHE A 54 -8.56 6.00 7.04
C PHE A 54 -8.31 7.28 6.22
N ALA A 55 -7.16 7.39 5.56
CA ALA A 55 -6.81 8.56 4.78
C ALA A 55 -7.71 8.67 3.53
N THR A 56 -8.73 9.53 3.57
CA THR A 56 -9.69 9.72 2.46
C THR A 56 -9.12 10.42 1.22
N ARG A 57 -7.81 10.70 1.19
CA ARG A 57 -7.08 11.32 0.08
C ARG A 57 -5.78 10.56 -0.22
N ASP A 58 -5.84 9.25 -0.08
CA ASP A 58 -4.78 8.32 -0.44
C ASP A 58 -4.50 8.33 -1.96
N ALA A 59 -3.45 7.61 -2.36
CA ALA A 59 -3.09 7.49 -3.77
C ALA A 59 -4.21 6.83 -4.59
N TRP A 60 -4.91 5.84 -4.00
CA TRP A 60 -5.98 5.10 -4.65
C TRP A 60 -7.15 5.98 -5.08
N SER A 61 -7.73 6.74 -4.14
CA SER A 61 -8.87 7.63 -4.39
C SER A 61 -8.58 8.68 -5.46
N ARG A 62 -7.34 9.18 -5.50
CA ARG A 62 -6.89 10.14 -6.52
C ARG A 62 -6.75 9.50 -7.90
N ILE A 63 -6.23 8.27 -7.95
CA ILE A 63 -6.05 7.53 -9.19
C ILE A 63 -7.38 7.04 -9.76
N VAL A 64 -8.24 6.43 -8.97
CA VAL A 64 -9.56 5.93 -9.41
C VAL A 64 -10.45 7.05 -9.95
N ALA A 65 -10.26 8.29 -9.51
CA ALA A 65 -10.99 9.44 -10.03
C ALA A 65 -10.65 9.78 -11.50
N ILE A 66 -9.50 9.31 -12.01
CA ILE A 66 -9.02 9.64 -13.36
C ILE A 66 -8.72 8.41 -14.22
N ALA A 67 -8.43 7.26 -13.62
CA ALA A 67 -8.02 6.06 -14.31
C ALA A 67 -9.22 5.33 -14.91
N GLU A 68 -9.06 4.87 -16.15
CA GLU A 68 -10.00 3.97 -16.78
C GLU A 68 -9.91 2.58 -16.12
N PRO A 69 -11.05 1.86 -15.97
CA PRO A 69 -11.03 0.52 -15.37
C PRO A 69 -10.26 -0.51 -16.20
N VAL A 70 -10.15 -0.30 -17.51
CA VAL A 70 -9.53 -1.24 -18.45
C VAL A 70 -8.48 -0.49 -19.28
N GLY A 71 -7.33 -1.13 -19.51
CA GLY A 71 -6.23 -0.56 -20.27
C GLY A 71 -5.37 0.42 -19.47
N ILE A 72 -4.56 1.18 -20.19
CA ILE A 72 -3.67 2.17 -19.59
C ILE A 72 -4.25 3.58 -19.65
N THR A 73 -4.17 4.30 -18.54
CA THR A 73 -4.45 5.74 -18.48
C THR A 73 -3.16 6.52 -18.36
N LEU A 74 -2.91 7.45 -19.29
CA LEU A 74 -1.83 8.43 -19.13
C LEU A 74 -2.24 9.50 -18.12
N LEU A 75 -1.39 9.77 -17.14
CA LEU A 75 -1.63 10.84 -16.18
C LEU A 75 -1.30 12.19 -16.82
N PRO A 76 -2.02 13.26 -16.46
CA PRO A 76 -1.65 14.60 -16.87
C PRO A 76 -0.25 14.94 -16.36
N ARG A 77 0.47 15.73 -17.15
CA ARG A 77 1.81 16.18 -16.79
C ARG A 77 1.80 16.87 -15.43
N ALA A 78 2.63 16.38 -14.52
CA ALA A 78 2.83 16.98 -13.21
C ALA A 78 3.26 18.45 -13.34
N ARG A 79 2.56 19.33 -12.62
CA ARG A 79 2.90 20.75 -12.44
C ARG A 79 2.88 21.04 -10.95
N ALA A 80 3.85 21.84 -10.50
CA ALA A 80 3.97 22.24 -9.09
C ALA A 80 2.62 22.70 -8.50
N GLY A 81 2.07 21.92 -7.58
CA GLY A 81 0.83 22.24 -6.85
C GLY A 81 -0.48 21.76 -7.52
N ASP A 82 -0.41 21.14 -8.69
CA ASP A 82 -1.54 20.56 -9.44
C ASP A 82 -1.26 19.10 -9.83
N GLU A 83 -0.36 18.43 -9.10
CA GLU A 83 -0.08 17.02 -9.33
C GLU A 83 -1.21 16.14 -8.82
N VAL A 84 -1.63 15.16 -9.64
CA VAL A 84 -2.63 14.14 -9.26
C VAL A 84 -2.19 13.43 -7.98
N LEU A 85 -0.91 13.01 -7.95
CA LEU A 85 -0.26 12.44 -6.79
C LEU A 85 0.81 13.42 -6.27
N PRO A 86 0.97 13.58 -4.95
CA PRO A 86 2.02 14.43 -4.40
C PRO A 86 3.42 13.98 -4.84
N GLY A 87 4.27 14.93 -5.23
CA GLY A 87 5.69 14.66 -5.51
C GLY A 87 5.97 13.98 -6.86
N LEU A 88 5.04 14.03 -7.82
CA LEU A 88 5.33 13.61 -9.19
C LEU A 88 6.33 14.56 -9.86
N ASP A 89 7.30 13.99 -10.58
CA ASP A 89 8.34 14.73 -11.30
C ASP A 89 7.81 15.18 -12.67
N PRO A 90 7.84 16.48 -13.00
CA PRO A 90 7.46 16.98 -14.31
C PRO A 90 8.28 16.42 -15.48
N ALA A 91 9.48 15.86 -15.24
CA ALA A 91 10.33 15.22 -16.24
C ALA A 91 9.96 13.75 -16.50
N VAL A 92 8.99 13.19 -15.80
CA VAL A 92 8.53 11.82 -15.96
C VAL A 92 7.14 11.79 -16.61
N VAL A 93 6.94 10.80 -17.49
CA VAL A 93 5.61 10.42 -17.99
C VAL A 93 5.11 9.27 -17.13
N TYR A 94 3.86 9.40 -16.69
CA TYR A 94 3.21 8.43 -15.81
C TYR A 94 2.05 7.77 -16.55
N GLY A 95 1.97 6.45 -16.44
CA GLY A 95 0.84 5.67 -16.90
C GLY A 95 0.32 4.79 -15.77
N VAL A 96 -0.98 4.57 -15.70
CA VAL A 96 -1.60 3.74 -14.68
C VAL A 96 -2.48 2.67 -15.31
N CYS A 97 -2.37 1.46 -14.78
CA CYS A 97 -3.27 0.36 -15.07
C CYS A 97 -3.94 -0.10 -13.78
N MET A 98 -5.28 -0.10 -13.79
CA MET A 98 -6.07 -0.68 -12.71
C MET A 98 -6.12 -2.20 -12.91
N PHE A 99 -6.01 -2.95 -11.82
CA PHE A 99 -6.18 -4.40 -11.86
C PHE A 99 -7.20 -4.86 -10.82
N ASP A 100 -7.98 -5.88 -11.20
CA ASP A 100 -8.88 -6.63 -10.34
C ASP A 100 -8.63 -8.12 -10.55
N LEU A 101 -8.04 -8.76 -9.53
CA LEU A 101 -7.65 -10.16 -9.56
C LEU A 101 -8.82 -11.12 -9.29
N ASP A 102 -9.98 -10.59 -8.89
CA ASP A 102 -11.20 -11.40 -8.76
C ASP A 102 -11.73 -11.83 -10.15
N GLU A 103 -11.41 -11.07 -11.20
CA GLU A 103 -11.74 -11.39 -12.60
C GLU A 103 -10.74 -12.38 -13.23
N GLY A 104 -9.54 -12.52 -12.66
CA GLY A 104 -8.49 -13.42 -13.12
C GLY A 104 -7.09 -12.85 -12.92
N PRO A 105 -6.03 -13.59 -13.30
CA PRO A 105 -4.68 -13.05 -13.37
C PRO A 105 -4.63 -11.80 -14.24
N PHE A 106 -3.72 -10.86 -13.94
CA PHE A 106 -3.59 -9.62 -14.70
C PHE A 106 -2.23 -9.56 -15.39
N ALA A 107 -2.20 -9.20 -16.67
CA ALA A 107 -0.97 -9.06 -17.44
C ALA A 107 -0.71 -7.61 -17.84
N ILE A 108 0.57 -7.24 -17.81
CA ILE A 108 1.07 -5.96 -18.32
C ILE A 108 2.16 -6.25 -19.32
N THR A 109 1.95 -5.80 -20.56
CA THR A 109 2.95 -5.87 -21.63
C THR A 109 3.21 -4.46 -22.12
N ALA A 110 4.46 -4.01 -22.04
CA ALA A 110 4.80 -2.65 -22.46
C ALA A 110 6.05 -2.63 -23.37
N PRO A 111 6.02 -1.81 -24.43
CA PRO A 111 7.19 -1.49 -25.22
C PRO A 111 7.99 -0.40 -24.48
N MET A 112 8.83 -0.80 -23.52
CA MET A 112 9.56 0.18 -22.72
C MET A 112 10.54 1.02 -23.57
N PRO A 113 10.61 2.33 -23.34
CA PRO A 113 11.58 3.21 -24.02
C PRO A 113 13.02 2.87 -23.58
N GLY A 114 14.00 3.16 -24.43
CA GLY A 114 15.42 2.86 -24.17
C GLY A 114 16.12 3.76 -23.14
N ASP A 115 15.37 4.64 -22.48
CA ASP A 115 15.83 5.45 -21.34
C ASP A 115 15.28 4.83 -20.02
N TYR A 116 15.50 5.49 -18.88
CA TYR A 116 15.02 4.99 -17.58
C TYR A 116 13.49 4.79 -17.53
N TRP A 117 13.08 3.64 -16.99
CA TRP A 117 11.69 3.34 -16.69
C TRP A 117 11.56 2.51 -15.41
N SER A 118 10.40 2.59 -14.77
CA SER A 118 10.04 1.72 -13.64
C SER A 118 8.55 1.45 -13.59
N VAL A 119 8.19 0.32 -12.98
CA VAL A 119 6.80 -0.03 -12.67
C VAL A 119 6.73 -0.34 -11.18
N SER A 120 5.77 0.27 -10.49
CA SER A 120 5.48 -0.05 -9.09
C SER A 120 4.04 -0.50 -8.94
N PHE A 121 3.82 -1.52 -8.15
CA PHE A 121 2.52 -2.12 -7.90
C PHE A 121 2.02 -1.73 -6.52
N HIS A 122 0.79 -1.21 -6.50
CA HIS A 122 0.15 -0.66 -5.32
C HIS A 122 -1.09 -1.48 -5.00
N THR A 123 -1.31 -1.74 -3.71
CA THR A 123 -2.58 -2.29 -3.23
C THR A 123 -3.70 -1.25 -3.32
N ARG A 124 -4.93 -1.67 -3.06
CA ARG A 124 -6.07 -0.77 -2.84
C ARG A 124 -5.82 0.32 -1.80
N ASP A 125 -5.02 0.03 -0.78
CA ASP A 125 -4.65 1.00 0.28
C ASP A 125 -3.52 1.95 -0.17
N GLY A 126 -3.06 1.86 -1.42
CA GLY A 126 -1.95 2.67 -1.95
C GLY A 126 -0.56 2.25 -1.44
N VAL A 127 -0.44 1.05 -0.86
CA VAL A 127 0.84 0.52 -0.38
C VAL A 127 1.57 -0.16 -1.52
N ILE A 128 2.84 0.20 -1.72
CA ILE A 128 3.72 -0.46 -2.70
C ILE A 128 4.10 -1.83 -2.17
N PHE A 129 3.74 -2.89 -2.90
CA PHE A 129 4.13 -4.27 -2.55
C PHE A 129 5.22 -4.84 -3.46
N TYR A 130 5.40 -4.28 -4.65
CA TYR A 130 6.44 -4.68 -5.59
C TYR A 130 6.87 -3.52 -6.49
N ALA A 131 8.13 -3.47 -6.90
CA ALA A 131 8.63 -2.48 -7.85
C ALA A 131 9.82 -3.03 -8.64
N VAL A 132 9.93 -2.58 -9.89
CA VAL A 132 10.92 -3.05 -10.87
C VAL A 132 11.29 -1.89 -11.80
N ASN A 133 12.52 -1.91 -12.30
CA ASN A 133 13.07 -0.90 -13.19
C ASN A 133 13.83 -1.54 -14.36
N ASP A 134 14.33 -0.67 -15.24
CA ASP A 134 15.16 -1.00 -16.40
C ASP A 134 16.43 -1.80 -16.06
N GLU A 135 17.03 -1.56 -14.90
CA GLU A 135 18.22 -2.28 -14.44
C GLU A 135 17.92 -3.72 -14.01
N ALA A 136 16.76 -3.95 -13.39
CA ALA A 136 16.33 -5.29 -12.95
C ALA A 136 15.77 -6.14 -14.10
N ALA A 137 15.37 -5.54 -15.23
CA ALA A 137 14.80 -6.24 -16.36
C ALA A 137 15.88 -6.86 -17.27
N THR A 138 15.86 -8.18 -17.43
CA THR A 138 16.85 -8.90 -18.26
C THR A 138 16.54 -8.80 -19.77
N SER A 139 15.31 -8.44 -20.15
CA SER A 139 14.82 -8.41 -21.53
C SER A 139 14.32 -7.02 -21.96
N LYS A 140 14.30 -6.76 -23.28
CA LYS A 140 13.79 -5.50 -23.88
C LYS A 140 12.26 -5.44 -24.01
N ARG A 141 11.58 -6.58 -23.84
CA ARG A 141 10.13 -6.68 -23.75
C ARG A 141 9.82 -7.18 -22.36
N PHE A 142 8.93 -6.46 -21.69
CA PHE A 142 8.60 -6.70 -20.31
C PHE A 142 7.17 -7.22 -20.22
N ASP A 143 7.06 -8.49 -19.87
CA ASP A 143 5.80 -9.17 -19.65
C ASP A 143 5.71 -9.45 -18.15
N ILE A 144 4.76 -8.78 -17.49
CA ILE A 144 4.44 -9.00 -16.07
C ILE A 144 3.13 -9.72 -15.98
N GLU A 145 3.06 -10.69 -15.07
CA GLU A 145 1.80 -11.26 -14.60
C GLU A 145 1.64 -11.04 -13.10
N ILE A 146 0.45 -10.58 -12.70
CA ILE A 146 0.05 -10.40 -11.31
C ILE A 146 -1.00 -11.46 -10.98
N ARG A 147 -0.83 -12.12 -9.84
CA ARG A 147 -1.72 -13.19 -9.37
C ARG A 147 -2.01 -13.00 -7.90
N ASP A 148 -3.20 -13.40 -7.46
CA ASP A 148 -3.46 -13.54 -6.03
C ASP A 148 -2.77 -14.80 -5.46
N ALA A 149 -2.82 -14.97 -4.14
CA ALA A 149 -2.20 -16.12 -3.48
C ALA A 149 -2.79 -17.48 -3.94
N ARG A 150 -4.08 -17.55 -4.30
CA ARG A 150 -4.72 -18.79 -4.78
C ARG A 150 -4.28 -19.13 -6.19
N GLN A 151 -4.33 -18.15 -7.08
CA GLN A 151 -3.89 -18.21 -8.47
C GLN A 151 -2.39 -18.52 -8.56
N MET A 152 -1.56 -17.95 -7.69
CA MET A 152 -0.13 -18.23 -7.64
C MET A 152 0.18 -19.68 -7.27
N ARG A 153 -0.56 -20.24 -6.30
CA ARG A 153 -0.42 -21.66 -5.95
C ARG A 153 -0.82 -22.56 -7.10
N GLN A 154 -1.90 -22.24 -7.80
CA GLN A 154 -2.35 -22.99 -8.97
C GLN A 154 -1.32 -22.91 -10.11
N PHE A 155 -0.82 -21.71 -10.40
CA PHE A 155 0.22 -21.47 -11.40
C PHE A 155 1.48 -22.32 -11.15
N ARG A 156 1.95 -22.39 -9.90
CA ARG A 156 3.13 -23.21 -9.54
C ARG A 156 2.92 -24.71 -9.74
N LEU A 157 1.68 -25.19 -9.67
CA LEU A 157 1.35 -26.60 -9.94
C LEU A 157 1.25 -26.89 -11.44
N GLU A 158 0.68 -25.96 -12.21
CA GLU A 158 0.49 -26.08 -13.65
C GLU A 158 1.79 -25.86 -14.44
N TYR A 159 2.66 -24.97 -13.95
CA TYR A 159 3.93 -24.57 -14.55
C TYR A 159 5.08 -24.75 -13.55
N PRO A 160 5.57 -25.99 -13.35
CA PRO A 160 6.68 -26.25 -12.45
C PRO A 160 8.00 -25.60 -12.90
N GLU A 161 8.13 -25.35 -14.22
CA GLU A 161 9.21 -24.59 -14.84
C GLU A 161 8.61 -23.38 -15.56
N PRO A 162 8.37 -22.26 -14.86
CA PRO A 162 7.79 -21.06 -15.46
C PRO A 162 8.78 -20.39 -16.42
N ASP A 163 8.27 -19.62 -17.38
CA ASP A 163 9.11 -18.83 -18.28
C ASP A 163 9.82 -17.72 -17.50
N GLU A 164 11.16 -17.79 -17.45
CA GLU A 164 12.00 -16.79 -16.78
C GLU A 164 11.92 -15.40 -17.45
N ALA A 165 11.41 -15.30 -18.68
CA ALA A 165 11.18 -14.04 -19.37
C ALA A 165 9.95 -13.29 -18.83
N ILE A 166 9.03 -13.97 -18.14
CA ILE A 166 7.79 -13.40 -17.59
C ILE A 166 7.95 -13.18 -16.08
N LEU A 167 7.88 -11.92 -15.66
CA LEU A 167 7.94 -11.61 -14.25
C LEU A 167 6.57 -11.85 -13.59
N THR A 168 6.49 -12.93 -12.83
CA THR A 168 5.27 -13.33 -12.12
C THR A 168 5.29 -12.83 -10.67
N ILE A 169 4.29 -12.05 -10.27
CA ILE A 169 4.21 -11.36 -8.97
C ILE A 169 2.96 -11.81 -8.21
N GLU A 170 3.12 -12.14 -6.92
CA GLU A 170 1.99 -12.39 -6.02
C GLU A 170 1.53 -11.08 -5.36
N SER A 171 0.26 -10.71 -5.55
CA SER A 171 -0.36 -9.54 -4.93
C SER A 171 -0.96 -9.88 -3.56
N PRO A 172 -0.71 -9.06 -2.51
CA PRO A 172 -1.37 -9.22 -1.22
C PRO A 172 -2.81 -8.67 -1.20
N SER A 173 -3.28 -8.05 -2.28
CA SER A 173 -4.63 -7.47 -2.41
C SER A 173 -5.27 -7.87 -3.74
N ALA A 174 -6.58 -8.14 -3.74
CA ALA A 174 -7.32 -8.49 -4.96
C ALA A 174 -7.39 -7.32 -5.95
N THR A 175 -7.49 -6.09 -5.45
CA THR A 175 -7.56 -4.87 -6.29
C THR A 175 -6.38 -3.96 -6.02
N GLY A 176 -5.95 -3.27 -7.07
CA GLY A 176 -4.79 -2.41 -7.00
C GLY A 176 -4.51 -1.70 -8.32
N PHE A 177 -3.37 -1.04 -8.39
CA PHE A 177 -2.94 -0.39 -9.62
C PHE A 177 -1.43 -0.52 -9.82
N ALA A 178 -1.03 -0.62 -11.08
CA ALA A 178 0.35 -0.51 -11.50
C ALA A 178 0.59 0.94 -11.96
N LEU A 179 1.67 1.53 -11.47
CA LEU A 179 2.13 2.87 -11.87
C LEU A 179 3.43 2.73 -12.66
N ILE A 180 3.32 2.97 -13.96
CA ILE A 180 4.41 3.02 -14.93
C ILE A 180 5.02 4.43 -14.89
N ARG A 181 6.34 4.50 -14.85
CA ARG A 181 7.13 5.73 -14.90
C ARG A 181 8.13 5.61 -16.03
N ALA A 182 8.20 6.61 -16.90
CA ALA A 182 9.21 6.70 -17.95
C ALA A 182 9.84 8.09 -17.95
N LEU A 183 11.18 8.15 -17.86
CA LEU A 183 11.90 9.41 -17.84
C LEU A 183 11.93 10.04 -19.23
N VAL A 184 11.73 11.36 -19.27
CA VAL A 184 11.93 12.17 -20.48
C VAL A 184 13.31 12.82 -20.40
N ALA A 185 14.31 12.21 -21.05
CA ALA A 185 15.70 12.69 -21.02
C ALA A 185 15.87 14.11 -21.64
N ALA A 186 15.05 14.46 -22.64
CA ALA A 186 15.05 15.78 -23.26
C ALA A 186 13.61 16.23 -23.59
N PRO A 187 13.26 17.53 -23.49
CA PRO A 187 11.89 18.00 -23.73
C PRO A 187 11.30 17.60 -25.09
N SER A 188 12.13 17.52 -26.14
CA SER A 188 11.72 17.09 -27.48
C SER A 188 11.33 15.62 -27.58
N MET A 189 11.77 14.78 -26.64
CA MET A 189 11.48 13.34 -26.60
C MET A 189 10.12 13.04 -25.97
N ARG A 190 9.49 13.99 -25.29
CA ARG A 190 8.25 13.77 -24.54
C ARG A 190 7.14 13.09 -25.37
N PRO A 191 6.79 13.53 -26.59
CA PRO A 191 5.71 12.89 -27.35
C PRO A 191 6.02 11.42 -27.66
N ARG A 192 7.30 11.08 -27.86
CA ARG A 192 7.75 9.71 -28.09
C ARG A 192 7.61 8.85 -26.82
N VAL A 193 7.98 9.40 -25.66
CA VAL A 193 7.85 8.70 -24.38
C VAL A 193 6.37 8.52 -24.01
N GLU A 194 5.53 9.54 -24.22
CA GLU A 194 4.07 9.46 -24.03
C GLU A 194 3.45 8.38 -24.91
N ALA A 195 3.83 8.30 -26.19
CA ALA A 195 3.36 7.25 -27.10
C ALA A 195 3.85 5.84 -26.67
N ALA A 196 5.07 5.71 -26.17
CA ALA A 196 5.60 4.44 -25.69
C ALA A 196 4.85 3.95 -24.43
N VAL A 197 4.60 4.85 -23.47
CA VAL A 197 3.78 4.52 -22.30
C VAL A 197 2.35 4.18 -22.72
N ALA A 198 1.74 4.98 -23.60
CA ALA A 198 0.38 4.73 -24.10
C ALA A 198 0.22 3.40 -24.86
N ALA A 199 1.30 2.83 -25.38
CA ALA A 199 1.31 1.53 -26.05
C ALA A 199 1.39 0.35 -25.08
N THR A 200 1.40 0.59 -23.76
CA THR A 200 1.28 -0.45 -22.75
C THR A 200 -0.09 -1.10 -22.82
N VAL A 201 -0.11 -2.43 -22.87
CA VAL A 201 -1.31 -3.24 -22.80
C VAL A 201 -1.47 -3.73 -21.37
N CYS A 202 -2.68 -3.56 -20.84
CA CYS A 202 -3.06 -3.91 -19.49
C CYS A 202 -4.41 -4.62 -19.54
N GLU A 203 -4.41 -5.91 -19.25
CA GLU A 203 -5.59 -6.75 -19.43
C GLU A 203 -5.64 -7.89 -18.42
N THR A 204 -6.85 -8.32 -18.09
CA THR A 204 -7.09 -9.59 -17.39
C THR A 204 -6.69 -10.73 -18.32
N PHE A 205 -5.66 -11.46 -17.91
CA PHE A 205 -5.07 -12.56 -18.66
C PHE A 205 -5.80 -13.87 -18.37
N ILE A 206 -6.19 -14.56 -19.44
CA ILE A 206 -6.66 -15.94 -19.38
C ILE A 206 -5.43 -16.83 -19.66
N PRO A 207 -4.93 -17.60 -18.68
CA PRO A 207 -3.78 -18.44 -18.91
C PRO A 207 -4.04 -19.45 -20.03
N PRO A 208 -3.08 -19.65 -20.95
CA PRO A 208 -3.18 -20.72 -21.94
C PRO A 208 -3.34 -22.06 -21.21
N PRO A 209 -4.07 -23.04 -21.76
CA PRO A 209 -4.20 -24.34 -21.10
C PRO A 209 -2.80 -24.94 -20.85
N PRO A 210 -2.59 -25.63 -19.71
CA PRO A 210 -1.31 -26.25 -19.42
C PRO A 210 -0.93 -27.20 -20.55
N VAL A 211 0.34 -27.16 -20.95
CA VAL A 211 0.86 -28.07 -21.98
C VAL A 211 0.75 -29.49 -21.42
N ALA A 212 -0.11 -30.32 -22.01
CA ALA A 212 -0.19 -31.72 -21.64
C ALA A 212 1.20 -32.35 -21.80
N GLU A 213 1.70 -33.01 -20.75
CA GLU A 213 2.91 -33.84 -20.88
C GLU A 213 2.76 -34.72 -22.13
N PRO A 214 3.80 -34.83 -22.98
CA PRO A 214 3.76 -35.81 -24.05
C PRO A 214 3.53 -37.17 -23.39
N VAL A 215 2.36 -37.76 -23.66
CA VAL A 215 2.03 -39.12 -23.21
C VAL A 215 3.21 -39.99 -23.64
N GLY A 216 4.00 -40.42 -22.66
CA GLY A 216 5.11 -41.31 -22.89
C GLY A 216 4.62 -42.52 -23.68
N PRO A 217 5.49 -43.17 -24.50
CA PRO A 217 5.07 -44.33 -25.27
C PRO A 217 4.35 -45.33 -24.35
N PRO A 218 3.25 -45.95 -24.82
CA PRO A 218 2.46 -46.87 -24.01
C PRO A 218 3.38 -47.87 -23.32
N LEU A 219 3.19 -48.06 -22.01
CA LEU A 219 3.95 -49.06 -21.27
C LEU A 219 3.94 -50.39 -22.05
N PRO A 220 5.10 -51.05 -22.22
CA PRO A 220 5.14 -52.33 -22.90
C PRO A 220 4.17 -53.27 -22.19
N ARG A 221 3.30 -53.94 -22.97
CA ARG A 221 2.35 -54.90 -22.41
C ARG A 221 3.14 -55.91 -21.58
N PRO A 222 2.68 -56.25 -20.36
CA PRO A 222 3.34 -57.29 -19.58
C PRO A 222 3.42 -58.55 -20.43
N SER A 223 4.62 -59.13 -20.51
CA SER A 223 4.84 -60.36 -21.26
C SER A 223 3.92 -61.44 -20.68
N PRO A 224 2.99 -62.01 -21.45
CA PRO A 224 2.40 -63.27 -21.04
C PRO A 224 3.57 -64.26 -21.02
N LEU A 225 3.77 -64.97 -19.90
CA LEU A 225 4.84 -65.93 -19.62
C LEU A 225 6.04 -65.37 -18.81
N ARG A 226 5.89 -65.35 -17.48
CA ARG A 226 6.74 -66.15 -16.58
C ARG A 226 6.02 -66.43 -15.26
#